data_AF-A0A062U0S3-F1
#
_entry.id   AF-A0A062U0S3-F1
#
_cell.length_a   1.000
_cell.length_b   1.000
_cell.length_c   1.000
_cell.angle_alpha   90.00
_cell.angle_beta   90.00
_cell.angle_gamma   90.00
#
_symmetry.space_group_name_H-M   'P 1'
#
loop_
_entity.id
_entity.type
_entity.pdbx_description
1 polymer ?
#
loop_
_entity_poly.entity_id
_entity_poly.type
_entity_poly.pdbx_seq_one_letter_code
_entity_poly.pdbx_strand_id
1 'polypeptide(L)'
;MSRRAFLFGLVVIGLLIVSLYRAKYGAKDTAAELMAVEAQIEEALHEKALLETELSHMSRREWIEEYARKELGMGPPKPEQMASEGDLDALVGVPITELGQIPAAETKGEAPE
;
A
#
# COMPACT_ATOMS: atom_id res chain seq x y z
N MET A 1 -29.02 -48.01 -45.97
CA MET A 1 -28.91 -47.07 -44.83
C MET A 1 -29.28 -45.68 -45.28
N SER A 2 -30.04 -44.92 -44.48
CA SER A 2 -30.43 -43.56 -44.86
C SER A 2 -29.19 -42.64 -44.84
N ARG A 3 -28.92 -41.95 -45.96
CA ARG A 3 -27.79 -41.00 -46.08
C ARG A 3 -27.77 -39.96 -44.95
N ARG A 4 -28.95 -39.64 -44.42
CA ARG A 4 -29.15 -38.74 -43.28
C ARG A 4 -28.60 -39.29 -41.96
N ALA A 5 -28.78 -40.59 -41.68
CA ALA A 5 -28.23 -41.21 -40.47
C ALA A 5 -26.69 -41.26 -40.51
N PHE A 6 -26.13 -41.51 -41.69
CA PHE A 6 -24.68 -41.48 -41.87
C PHE A 6 -24.08 -40.07 -41.66
N LEU A 7 -24.71 -39.04 -42.23
CA LEU A 7 -24.31 -37.66 -42.03
C LEU A 7 -24.44 -37.23 -40.56
N PHE A 8 -25.53 -37.62 -39.89
CA PHE A 8 -25.73 -37.33 -38.47
C PHE A 8 -24.65 -37.99 -37.60
N GLY A 9 -24.30 -39.25 -37.88
CA GLY A 9 -23.20 -39.93 -37.21
C GLY A 9 -21.86 -39.21 -37.37
N LEU A 10 -21.57 -38.71 -38.58
CA LEU A 10 -20.34 -37.96 -38.85
C LEU A 10 -20.29 -36.62 -38.08
N VAL A 11 -21.42 -35.91 -38.00
CA VAL A 11 -21.52 -34.69 -37.18
C VAL A 11 -21.30 -34.99 -35.70
N VAL A 12 -21.93 -36.04 -35.17
CA VAL A 12 -21.78 -36.44 -33.76
C VAL A 12 -20.32 -36.81 -33.46
N ILE A 13 -19.67 -37.57 -34.33
CA ILE A 13 -18.26 -37.94 -34.19
C ILE A 13 -17.37 -36.69 -34.22
N GLY A 14 -17.61 -35.77 -35.15
CA GLY A 14 -16.87 -34.50 -35.21
C GLY A 14 -17.03 -33.67 -33.93
N LEU A 15 -18.26 -33.58 -33.42
CA LEU A 15 -18.57 -32.87 -32.18
C LEU A 15 -17.89 -33.51 -30.97
N LEU A 16 -17.84 -34.85 -30.91
CA LEU A 16 -17.13 -35.59 -29.86
C LEU A 16 -15.61 -35.32 -29.90
N ILE A 17 -15.00 -35.27 -31.08
CA ILE A 17 -13.56 -34.97 -31.23
C ILE A 17 -13.25 -33.56 -30.71
N VAL A 18 -14.06 -32.56 -31.10
CA VAL A 18 -13.89 -31.17 -30.65
C VAL A 18 -14.10 -31.05 -29.14
N SER A 19 -15.12 -31.72 -28.60
CA SER A 19 -15.38 -31.75 -27.16
C SER A 19 -14.20 -32.36 -26.39
N LEU A 20 -13.64 -33.48 -26.88
CA LEU A 20 -12.49 -34.13 -26.27
C LEU A 20 -11.24 -33.24 -26.30
N TYR A 21 -11.01 -32.54 -27.42
CA TYR A 21 -9.93 -31.57 -27.54
C TYR A 21 -10.10 -30.44 -26.52
N ARG A 22 -11.29 -29.82 -26.46
CA ARG A 22 -11.55 -28.75 -25.50
C ARG A 22 -11.43 -29.23 -24.04
N ALA A 23 -11.92 -30.41 -23.70
CA ALA A 23 -11.82 -30.95 -22.35
C ALA A 23 -10.37 -31.26 -21.97
N LYS A 24 -9.61 -31.88 -22.89
CA LYS A 24 -8.22 -32.27 -22.64
C LYS A 24 -7.26 -31.09 -22.58
N TYR A 25 -7.50 -30.05 -23.38
CA TYR A 25 -6.65 -28.85 -23.39
C TYR A 25 -7.11 -27.79 -22.39
N GLY A 26 -8.43 -27.64 -22.19
CA GLY A 26 -8.96 -26.74 -21.16
C GLY A 26 -8.52 -27.13 -19.75
N ALA A 27 -8.45 -28.42 -19.44
CA ALA A 27 -7.94 -28.88 -18.14
C ALA A 27 -6.43 -28.60 -17.94
N LYS A 28 -5.66 -28.49 -19.03
CA LYS A 28 -4.22 -28.19 -18.96
C LYS A 28 -3.98 -26.70 -18.76
N ASP A 29 -4.73 -25.85 -19.45
CA ASP A 29 -4.64 -24.39 -19.27
C ASP A 29 -5.05 -24.00 -17.84
N THR A 30 -6.15 -24.55 -17.33
CA THR A 30 -6.55 -24.30 -15.93
C THR A 30 -5.54 -24.83 -14.93
N ALA A 31 -4.89 -25.97 -15.17
CA ALA A 31 -3.84 -26.49 -14.28
C ALA A 31 -2.58 -25.62 -14.30
N ALA A 32 -2.19 -25.10 -15.46
CA ALA A 32 -1.05 -24.18 -15.60
C ALA A 32 -1.34 -22.84 -14.93
N GLU A 33 -2.55 -22.30 -15.10
CA GLU A 33 -3.00 -21.09 -14.40
C GLU A 33 -3.01 -21.31 -12.88
N LEU A 34 -3.50 -22.46 -12.40
CA LEU A 34 -3.48 -22.79 -10.98
C LEU A 34 -2.04 -22.82 -10.42
N MET A 35 -1.10 -23.47 -11.12
CA MET A 35 0.30 -23.52 -10.69
C MET A 35 0.94 -22.13 -10.68
N ALA A 36 0.63 -21.28 -11.66
CA ALA A 36 1.14 -19.92 -11.70
C ALA A 36 0.60 -19.05 -10.55
N VAL A 37 -0.67 -19.24 -10.17
CA VAL A 37 -1.26 -18.54 -9.02
C VAL A 37 -0.70 -19.07 -7.70
N GLU A 38 -0.53 -20.39 -7.57
CA GLU A 38 0.06 -21.00 -6.37
C GLU A 38 1.49 -20.48 -6.12
N ALA A 39 2.30 -20.39 -7.18
CA ALA A 39 3.66 -19.83 -7.08
C ALA A 39 3.66 -18.37 -6.61
N GLN A 40 2.71 -17.56 -7.08
CA GLN A 40 2.56 -16.16 -6.62
C GLN A 40 2.15 -16.08 -5.15
N ILE A 41 1.28 -17.00 -4.69
CA ILE A 41 0.86 -17.06 -3.28
C ILE A 41 2.05 -17.43 -2.39
N GLU A 42 2.85 -18.42 -2.79
CA GLU A 42 4.02 -18.86 -2.05
C GLU A 42 5.06 -17.73 -1.91
N GLU A 43 5.32 -17.00 -2.99
CA GLU A 43 6.24 -15.85 -2.97
C GLU A 43 5.72 -14.72 -2.08
N ALA A 44 4.43 -14.38 -2.16
CA ALA A 44 3.82 -13.36 -1.30
C ALA A 44 3.83 -13.75 0.19
N LEU A 45 3.64 -15.03 0.50
CA LEU A 45 3.73 -15.53 1.88
C LEU A 45 5.16 -15.44 2.42
N HIS A 46 6.16 -15.71 1.57
CA HIS A 46 7.56 -15.59 1.95
C HIS A 46 7.94 -14.13 2.24
N GLU A 47 7.55 -13.21 1.35
CA GLU A 47 7.77 -11.78 1.52
C GLU A 47 7.10 -11.27 2.80
N LYS A 48 5.86 -11.68 3.05
CA LYS A 48 5.14 -11.33 4.28
C LYS A 48 5.91 -11.78 5.53
N ALA A 49 6.40 -13.02 5.56
CA ALA A 49 7.13 -13.54 6.72
C ALA A 49 8.43 -12.75 6.98
N LEU A 50 9.10 -12.33 5.91
CA LEU A 50 10.29 -11.48 6.00
C LEU A 50 9.95 -10.09 6.55
N LEU A 51 8.90 -9.45 6.03
CA LEU A 51 8.43 -8.15 6.51
C LEU A 51 7.91 -8.20 7.96
N GLU A 52 7.21 -9.26 8.36
CA GLU A 52 6.79 -9.45 9.76
C GLU A 52 8.00 -9.60 10.68
N THR A 53 9.07 -10.24 10.21
CA THR A 53 10.33 -10.35 10.94
C THR A 53 10.99 -8.97 11.10
N GLU A 54 11.09 -8.18 10.03
CA GLU A 54 11.61 -6.81 10.08
C GLU A 54 10.76 -5.90 10.98
N LEU A 55 9.43 -6.02 10.88
CA LEU A 55 8.48 -5.30 11.71
C LEU A 55 8.65 -5.67 13.18
N SER A 56 8.85 -6.95 13.52
CA SER A 56 9.10 -7.37 14.91
C SER A 56 10.37 -6.75 15.48
N HIS A 57 11.36 -6.45 14.63
CA HIS A 57 12.57 -5.75 15.04
C HIS A 57 12.33 -4.26 15.28
N MET A 58 11.58 -3.57 14.40
CA MET A 58 11.31 -2.13 14.50
C MET A 58 10.18 -1.76 15.49
N SER A 59 9.16 -2.61 15.64
CA SER A 59 8.01 -2.39 16.54
C SER A 59 8.35 -2.56 18.01
N ARG A 60 9.59 -2.97 18.33
CA ARG A 60 10.05 -3.05 19.71
C ARG A 60 9.94 -1.66 20.33
N ARG A 61 9.14 -1.54 21.39
CA ARG A 61 8.81 -0.28 22.09
C ARG A 61 10.05 0.58 22.39
N GLU A 62 11.18 -0.07 22.63
CA GLU A 62 12.51 0.52 22.81
C GLU A 62 13.00 1.32 21.60
N TRP A 63 12.80 0.84 20.36
CA TRP A 63 13.19 1.56 19.15
C TRP A 63 12.34 2.81 18.94
N ILE A 64 11.03 2.73 19.22
CA ILE A 64 10.12 3.87 19.13
C ILE A 64 10.52 4.96 20.13
N GLU A 65 10.82 4.59 21.38
CA GLU A 65 11.28 5.53 22.41
C GLU A 65 12.65 6.14 22.05
N GLU A 66 13.56 5.36 21.47
CA GLU A 66 14.88 5.83 21.05
C GLU A 66 14.78 6.77 19.84
N TYR A 67 13.96 6.44 18.83
CA TYR A 67 13.71 7.27 17.66
C TYR A 67 13.00 8.58 18.05
N ALA A 68 11.99 8.51 18.90
CA ALA A 68 11.30 9.70 19.41
C ALA A 68 12.26 10.64 20.16
N ARG A 69 13.18 10.08 20.94
CA ARG A 69 14.17 10.87 21.70
C ARG A 69 15.27 11.47 20.81
N LYS A 70 15.81 10.69 19.87
CA LYS A 70 16.96 11.11 19.06
C LYS A 70 16.57 11.96 17.87
N GLU A 71 15.55 11.54 17.12
CA GLU A 71 15.21 12.14 15.83
C GLU A 71 14.11 13.19 15.96
N LEU A 72 13.09 12.92 16.78
CA LEU A 72 11.95 13.83 16.97
C LEU A 72 12.14 14.80 18.14
N GLY A 73 13.22 14.65 18.91
CA GLY A 73 13.49 15.48 20.10
C GLY A 73 12.43 15.37 21.21
N MET A 74 11.58 14.34 21.17
CA MET A 74 10.52 14.07 22.16
C MET A 74 11.08 13.40 23.43
N GLY A 75 12.16 13.97 23.96
CA GLY A 75 12.74 13.61 25.25
C GLY A 75 12.18 14.49 26.38
N PRO A 76 12.48 14.16 27.64
CA PRO A 76 12.20 15.07 28.75
C PRO A 76 12.89 16.41 28.50
N PRO A 77 12.21 17.54 28.79
CA PRO A 77 12.73 18.87 28.51
C PRO A 77 14.07 19.06 29.24
N LYS A 78 15.08 19.56 28.52
CA LYS A 78 16.36 19.90 29.12
C LYS A 78 16.15 21.09 30.09
N PRO A 79 16.96 21.22 31.15
CA PRO A 79 16.85 22.35 32.08
C PRO A 79 16.91 23.72 31.37
N GLU A 80 17.69 23.81 30.30
CA GLU A 80 17.82 25.00 29.45
C GLU A 80 16.54 25.36 28.67
N GLN A 81 15.62 24.40 28.51
CA GLN A 81 14.32 24.55 27.84
C GLN A 81 13.18 24.82 28.83
N MET A 82 13.47 24.79 30.14
CA MET A 82 12.50 25.08 31.19
C MET A 82 12.59 26.57 31.55
N ALA A 83 11.61 27.36 31.09
CA ALA A 83 11.50 28.78 31.39
C ALA A 83 10.41 29.02 32.45
N SER A 84 10.62 30.02 33.32
CA SER A 84 9.57 30.55 34.19
C SER A 84 8.62 31.42 33.37
N GLU A 85 7.35 31.53 33.79
CA GLU A 85 6.29 32.23 33.04
C GLU A 85 6.68 33.66 32.61
N GLY A 86 7.46 34.37 33.43
CA GLY A 86 7.95 35.72 33.12
C GLY A 86 9.05 35.81 32.07
N ASP A 87 9.73 34.70 31.75
CA ASP A 87 10.85 34.67 30.79
C ASP A 87 10.46 34.06 29.43
N LEU A 88 9.22 33.58 29.27
CA LEU A 88 8.75 32.91 28.04
C LEU A 88 8.79 33.82 26.82
N ASP A 89 8.49 35.11 26.97
CA ASP A 89 8.44 36.08 25.86
C ASP A 89 9.80 36.25 25.18
N ALA A 90 10.90 36.09 25.94
CA ALA A 90 12.26 36.20 25.41
C ALA A 90 12.75 34.93 24.70
N LEU A 91 12.21 33.76 25.07
CA LEU A 91 12.61 32.46 24.53
C LEU A 91 11.75 31.97 23.36
N VAL A 92 10.44 32.19 23.42
CA VAL A 92 9.45 31.67 22.45
C VAL A 92 8.89 32.79 21.56
N GLY A 93 9.14 34.05 21.94
CA GLY A 93 8.57 35.23 21.30
C GLY A 93 7.21 35.60 21.86
N VAL A 94 6.76 36.83 21.58
CA VAL A 94 5.48 37.36 22.06
C VAL A 94 4.33 36.48 21.52
N PRO A 95 3.36 36.07 22.36
CA PRO A 95 2.24 35.26 21.92
C PRO A 95 1.48 35.94 20.77
N ILE A 96 1.15 35.15 19.73
CA ILE A 96 0.47 35.57 18.48
C ILE A 96 -0.94 36.15 18.76
N THR A 97 -1.44 36.07 20.00
CA THR A 97 -2.69 36.68 20.44
C THR A 97 -2.66 38.22 20.41
N GLU A 98 -1.47 38.83 20.48
CA GLU A 98 -1.27 40.30 20.43
C GLU A 98 -1.01 40.82 19.00
N LEU A 99 -0.96 39.96 17.97
CA LEU A 99 -0.99 40.36 16.55
C LEU A 99 -2.42 40.78 16.14
N GLY A 100 -2.97 41.78 16.85
CA GLY A 100 -4.23 42.42 16.48
C GLY A 100 -4.09 43.10 15.12
N GLN A 101 -5.12 42.97 14.28
CA GLN A 101 -5.22 43.59 12.95
C GLN A 101 -4.12 43.15 11.97
N ILE A 102 -4.46 42.19 11.11
CA ILE A 102 -3.86 42.10 9.77
C ILE A 102 -4.22 43.42 9.06
N PRO A 103 -3.28 44.33 8.73
CA PRO A 103 -3.60 45.41 7.81
C PRO A 103 -3.89 44.76 6.45
N ALA A 104 -5.05 45.08 5.88
CA ALA A 104 -5.37 44.72 4.50
C ALA A 104 -4.40 45.45 3.55
N ALA A 105 -3.22 44.86 3.34
CA ALA A 105 -2.27 45.29 2.34
C ALA A 105 -2.62 44.61 1.01
N GLU A 106 -3.43 45.32 0.23
CA GLU A 106 -3.56 45.30 -1.23
C GLU A 106 -3.09 44.02 -1.95
N THR A 107 -4.04 43.18 -2.32
CA THR A 107 -3.91 42.25 -3.45
C THR A 107 -3.83 43.05 -4.75
N LYS A 108 -2.63 43.53 -5.09
CA LYS A 108 -2.33 43.94 -6.45
C LYS A 108 -2.10 42.67 -7.29
N GLY A 109 -3.15 42.25 -7.99
CA GLY A 109 -3.08 41.14 -8.92
C GLY A 109 -2.13 41.47 -10.08
N GLU A 110 -1.11 40.64 -10.24
CA GLU A 110 -0.36 40.53 -11.48
C GLU A 110 -0.60 39.10 -11.99
N ALA A 111 -1.40 39.00 -13.06
CA ALA A 111 -1.66 37.76 -13.77
C ALA A 111 -0.44 37.42 -14.65
N PRO A 112 -0.02 36.14 -14.77
CA PRO A 112 0.81 35.74 -15.88
C PRO A 112 -0.07 35.34 -17.08
N GLU A 113 0.31 35.85 -18.25
CA GLU A 113 -0.14 35.37 -19.58
C GLU A 113 0.33 33.94 -19.88
#